data_AF-A0A151SJ40-F1
#
_entry.id   AF-A0A151SJ40-F1
#
_cell.length_a   1.000
_cell.length_b   1.000
_cell.length_c   1.000
_cell.angle_alpha   90.00
_cell.angle_beta   90.00
_cell.angle_gamma   90.00
#
_symmetry.space_group_name_H-M   'P 1'
#
loop_
_entity.id
_entity.type
_entity.pdbx_description
1 polymer ?
#
loop_
_entity_poly.entity_id
_entity_poly.type
_entity_poly.pdbx_seq_one_letter_code
_entity_poly.pdbx_strand_id
1 'polypeptide(L)' 'MCVEIVHYHALVNKEKVGLIFLGSGLKQGDPLSPYLFILGMEGLSKLLKKVKARGEVHEI' A
#
# COMPACT_ATOMS: atom_id res chain seq x y z
N MET A 1 -1.51 -13.42 -3.36
CA MET A 1 -1.08 -12.18 -4.04
C MET A 1 -0.11 -11.49 -3.11
N CYS A 2 1.19 -11.59 -3.38
CA CYS A 2 2.24 -11.06 -2.52
C CYS A 2 2.80 -9.78 -3.12
N VAL A 3 2.91 -8.74 -2.30
CA VAL A 3 3.60 -7.49 -2.65
C VAL A 3 5.02 -7.63 -2.13
N GLU A 4 6.00 -7.72 -3.02
CA GLU A 4 7.41 -7.86 -2.65
C GLU A 4 8.10 -6.50 -2.50
N ILE A 5 8.91 -6.38 -1.46
CA ILE A 5 9.75 -5.21 -1.20
C ILE A 5 11.00 -5.34 -2.07
N VAL A 6 11.26 -4.34 -2.91
CA VAL A 6 12.44 -4.34 -3.79
C VAL A 6 13.50 -3.40 -3.20
N HIS A 7 14.68 -3.95 -2.96
CA HIS A 7 15.85 -3.22 -2.51
C HIS A 7 16.70 -2.79 -3.71
N TYR A 8 17.06 -1.51 -3.76
CA TYR A 8 17.89 -0.96 -4.83
C TYR A 8 19.23 -0.48 -4.29
N HIS A 9 20.28 -0.53 -5.11
CA HIS A 9 21.57 0.08 -4.82
C HIS A 9 21.82 1.19 -5.84
N ALA A 10 22.34 2.35 -5.39
CA ALA A 10 22.83 3.34 -6.33
C ALA A 10 24.17 2.86 -6.90
N LEU A 11 24.36 3.03 -8.21
CA LEU A 11 25.63 2.75 -8.88
C LEU A 11 26.29 4.08 -9.21
N VAL A 12 27.45 4.36 -8.60
CA VAL A 12 28.28 5.53 -8.90
C VAL A 12 29.62 5.01 -9.40
N ASN A 13 30.03 5.40 -10.61
CA ASN A 13 31.27 4.92 -11.23
C ASN A 13 31.42 3.37 -11.26
N LYS A 14 30.30 2.64 -11.40
CA LYS A 14 30.21 1.16 -11.34
C LYS A 14 30.43 0.55 -9.96
N GLU A 15 30.61 1.36 -8.92
CA GLU A 15 30.61 0.89 -7.54
C GLU A 15 29.22 1.04 -6.92
N LYS A 16 28.83 0.04 -6.11
CA LYS A 16 27.55 0.05 -5.39
C LYS A 16 27.68 0.97 -4.18
N VAL A 17 26.99 2.10 -4.22
CA VAL A 17 26.98 3.10 -3.14
C VAL A 17 25.59 3.14 -2.51
N GLY A 18 25.51 2.73 -1.25
CA GLY A 18 24.30 2.85 -0.44
C GLY A 18 23.16 1.88 -0.82
N LEU A 19 22.28 1.64 0.14
CA LEU A 19 21.05 0.88 -0.02
C LEU A 19 19.89 1.87 -0.06
N ILE A 20 19.19 1.92 -1.19
CA ILE A 20 17.98 2.71 -1.36
C ILE A 20 16.80 1.81 -1.02
N PHE A 21 16.17 2.10 0.12
CA PHE A 21 14.87 1.57 0.45
C PHE A 21 13.82 2.36 -0.29
N LEU A 22 13.30 1.82 -1.40
CA LEU A 22 12.04 2.35 -1.93
C LEU A 22 10.95 1.92 -0.95
N GLY A 23 10.29 2.90 -0.33
CA GLY A 23 9.10 2.63 0.49
C GLY A 23 8.10 1.82 -0.32
N SER A 24 7.41 0.89 0.34
CA SER A 24 6.38 0.01 -0.24
C SER A 24 5.13 0.80 -0.66
N GLY A 25 5.30 1.64 -1.68
CA GLY A 25 4.23 2.23 -2.45
C GLY A 25 3.90 1.33 -3.64
N LEU A 26 2.62 1.23 -3.98
CA LEU A 26 2.19 0.68 -5.25
C LEU A 26 2.82 1.50 -6.38
N LYS A 27 3.66 0.86 -7.19
CA LYS A 27 4.27 1.51 -8.36
C LYS A 27 3.13 2.02 -9.24
N GLN A 28 3.04 3.33 -9.41
CA GLN A 28 2.06 3.95 -10.28
C GLN A 28 2.25 3.38 -11.70
N GLY A 29 1.25 2.65 -12.19
CA GLY A 29 1.35 1.89 -13.45
C GLY A 29 1.39 0.36 -13.30
N ASP A 30 1.39 -0.19 -12.08
CA ASP A 30 1.16 -1.63 -11.89
C ASP A 30 -0.32 -1.94 -12.21
N PRO A 31 -0.61 -2.82 -13.19
CA PRO A 31 -1.97 -3.18 -13.60
C PRO A 31 -2.82 -3.75 -12.45
N LEU A 32 -2.21 -4.19 -11.35
CA LEU A 32 -2.89 -4.73 -10.18
C LEU A 32 -3.31 -3.67 -9.14
N SER A 33 -2.76 -2.45 -9.22
CA SER A 33 -3.06 -1.36 -8.28
C SER A 33 -4.55 -1.02 -8.15
N PRO A 34 -5.32 -0.94 -9.25
CA PRO A 34 -6.76 -0.66 -9.17
C PRO A 34 -7.53 -1.76 -8.42
N TYR A 35 -7.16 -3.03 -8.63
CA TYR A 35 -7.82 -4.16 -7.96
C TYR A 35 -7.51 -4.19 -6.46
N LEU A 36 -6.26 -3.94 -6.08
CA LEU A 36 -5.87 -3.81 -4.67
C LEU A 36 -6.60 -2.67 -3.98
N PHE A 37 -6.73 -1.52 -4.65
CA PHE A 37 -7.49 -0.39 -4.12
C PHE A 37 -8.96 -0.75 -3.90
N ILE A 38 -9.62 -1.39 -4.88
CA ILE A 38 -11.02 -1.83 -4.76
C ILE A 38 -11.20 -2.81 -3.59
N LEU A 39 -10.31 -3.81 -3.47
CA LEU A 39 -10.35 -4.79 -2.38
C LEU A 39 -10.15 -4.12 -1.01
N GLY A 40 -9.19 -3.19 -0.91
CA GLY A 40 -8.97 -2.41 0.30
C GLY A 40 -10.18 -1.56 0.68
N MET A 41 -10.78 -0.88 -0.29
CA MET A 41 -11.97 -0.05 -0.09
C MET A 41 -13.21 -0.88 0.31
N GLU A 42 -13.38 -2.08 -0.23
CA GLU A 42 -14.47 -2.98 0.16
C GLU A 42 -14.31 -3.42 1.63
N GLY A 43 -13.08 -3.80 2.03
CA GLY A 43 -12.75 -4.12 3.41
C GLY A 43 -13.01 -2.94 4.35
N LEU A 44 -12.55 -1.74 3.98
CA LEU A 44 -12.77 -0.52 4.75
C LEU A 44 -14.27 -0.19 4.88
N SER A 45 -15.05 -0.32 3.80
CA SER A 45 -16.51 -0.09 3.83
C SER A 45 -17.22 -1.04 4.80
N LYS A 46 -16.84 -2.33 4.81
CA LYS A 46 -17.38 -3.32 5.76
C LYS A 46 -17.02 -2.97 7.21
N LEU A 47 -15.79 -2.54 7.45
CA LEU A 47 -15.33 -2.11 8.78
C LEU A 47 -16.12 -0.89 9.26
N LEU A 48 -16.26 0.14 8.43
CA LEU A 48 -17.04 1.34 8.76
C LEU A 48 -18.51 1.01 9.07
N LYS A 49 -19.14 0.13 8.27
CA LYS A 49 -20.50 -0.34 8.55
C LYS A 49 -20.60 -1.06 9.90
N LYS A 50 -19.59 -1.87 10.25
CA LYS A 50 -19.53 -2.57 11.53
C LYS A 50 -19.40 -1.61 12.71
N VAL A 51 -18.53 -0.60 12.61
CA VAL A 51 -18.36 0.43 13.65
C VAL A 51 -19.63 1.27 13.79
N LYS A 52 -20.28 1.64 12.66
CA LYS A 52 -21.58 2.33 12.67
C LYS A 52 -22.66 1.50 13.35
N ALA A 53 -22.77 0.21 13.04
CA ALA A 53 -23.74 -0.69 13.66
C ALA A 53 -23.51 -0.89 15.17
N ARG A 54 -22.28 -0.69 15.65
CA ARG A 54 -21.92 -0.77 17.07
C ARG A 54 -22.17 0.53 17.83
N GLY A 55 -22.61 1.59 17.16
CA GLY A 55 -22.78 2.91 17.78
C GLY A 55 -21.46 3.55 18.22
N GLU A 56 -20.33 3.05 17.71
CA GLU A 56 -18.98 3.55 18.02
C GLU A 56 -18.60 4.76 17.14
N VAL A 57 -19.47 5.12 16.19
CA VAL A 57 -19.34 6.36 15.41
C VAL A 57 -20.14 7.45 16.13
N HIS A 58 -19.43 8.42 16.70
CA HIS A 58 -20.02 9.65 17.21
C HIS A 58 -20.39 10.55 16.02
N GLU A 59 -21.69 10.76 15.78
CA GLU A 59 -22.13 11.83 14.88
C GLU A 59 -21.87 13.17 15.61
N ILE A 60 -21.00 14.00 15.04
CA ILE A 60 -20.70 15.37 15.52
C ILE A 60 -21.83 16.29 15.07
#